data_AF-A0A9P0MF46-F1
#
_entry.id   AF-A0A9P0MF46-F1
#
_cell.length_a   1.000
_cell.length_b   1.000
_cell.length_c   1.000
_cell.angle_alpha   90.00
_cell.angle_beta   90.00
_cell.angle_gamma   90.00
#
_symmetry.space_group_name_H-M   'P 1'
#
loop_
_entity.id
_entity.type
_entity.pdbx_description
1 polymer ?
#
loop_
_entity_poly.entity_id
_entity_poly.type
_entity_poly.pdbx_seq_one_letter_code
_entity_poly.pdbx_strand_id
1 'polypeptide(L)'
;MRKKEYSDTDMRRKCWEELVNLFAKENSTIDEKKQLGNELHKKWKNMRDNFSRDIHQRKGKSGAGAYRKAPCVYIQRLQFLTDLILPRQTTSSLDNEYSS
;
A
#
# COMPACT_ATOMS: atom_id res chain seq x y z
N MET A 1 -14.29 10.68 -13.27
CA MET A 1 -12.98 11.23 -13.69
C MET A 1 -11.86 10.54 -12.92
N ARG A 2 -11.09 9.63 -13.53
CA ARG A 2 -9.81 9.17 -12.94
C ARG A 2 -8.77 10.26 -13.19
N LYS A 3 -8.26 10.89 -12.13
CA LYS A 3 -7.23 11.94 -12.24
C LYS A 3 -5.99 11.38 -12.95
N LYS A 4 -5.56 12.05 -14.03
CA LYS A 4 -4.38 11.70 -14.84
C LYS A 4 -3.05 11.77 -14.07
N GLU A 5 -3.03 12.32 -12.85
CA GLU A 5 -1.85 12.35 -11.95
C GLU A 5 -1.29 10.95 -11.64
N TYR A 6 -2.13 9.90 -11.65
CA TYR A 6 -1.64 8.54 -11.39
C TYR A 6 -0.87 7.92 -12.57
N SER A 7 -0.81 8.61 -13.71
CA SER A 7 -0.09 8.19 -14.92
C SER A 7 1.28 8.85 -15.06
N ASP A 8 1.77 9.54 -14.02
CA ASP A 8 3.05 10.24 -14.09
C ASP A 8 4.16 9.39 -13.45
N THR A 9 4.68 8.46 -14.26
CA THR A 9 5.81 7.59 -13.90
C THR A 9 7.03 8.41 -13.49
N ASP A 10 7.18 9.61 -14.04
CA ASP A 10 8.22 10.57 -13.71
C ASP A 10 8.07 11.12 -12.29
N MET A 11 6.85 11.52 -11.92
CA MET A 11 6.55 12.02 -10.57
C MET A 11 6.86 10.96 -9.50
N ARG A 12 6.46 9.70 -9.74
CA ARG A 12 6.78 8.61 -8.81
C ARG A 12 8.28 8.39 -8.66
N ARG A 13 9.02 8.47 -9.77
CA ARG A 13 10.47 8.36 -9.76
C ARG A 13 11.09 9.49 -8.93
N LYS A 14 10.66 10.73 -9.14
CA LYS A 14 11.13 11.90 -8.37
C LYS A 14 10.88 11.76 -6.87
N CYS A 15 9.69 11.33 -6.46
CA CYS A 15 9.42 11.09 -5.04
C CYS A 15 10.34 10.01 -4.44
N TRP A 16 10.68 8.97 -5.20
CA TRP A 16 11.63 7.96 -4.75
C TRP A 16 13.07 8.48 -4.69
N GLU A 17 13.48 9.32 -5.64
CA GLU A 17 14.78 9.97 -5.62
C GLU A 17 14.93 10.90 -4.41
N GLU A 18 13.89 11.67 -4.08
CA GLU A 18 13.84 12.49 -2.86
C GLU A 18 14.02 11.63 -1.60
N LEU A 19 13.30 10.51 -1.51
CA LEU A 19 13.47 9.57 -0.40
C LEU A 19 14.90 9.04 -0.32
N VAL A 20 15.46 8.60 -1.45
CA VAL A 20 16.85 8.13 -1.48
C VAL A 20 17.81 9.22 -1.02
N ASN A 21 17.61 10.47 -1.43
CA ASN A 21 18.45 11.59 -1.01
C ASN A 21 18.28 11.93 0.47
N LEU A 22 17.10 11.76 1.06
CA LEU A 22 16.85 11.95 2.50
C LEU A 22 17.56 10.90 3.36
N PHE A 23 17.67 9.66 2.87
CA PHE A 23 18.32 8.56 3.60
C PHE A 23 19.79 8.36 3.22
N ALA A 24 20.25 8.93 2.10
CA ALA A 24 21.63 8.87 1.68
C ALA A 24 22.52 9.70 2.60
N LYS A 25 23.77 9.29 2.76
CA LYS A 25 24.78 10.10 3.44
C LYS A 25 25.26 11.20 2.49
N GLU A 26 25.76 12.30 3.06
CA GLU A 26 26.20 13.49 2.31
C GLU A 26 27.25 13.17 1.23
N ASN A 27 28.10 12.16 1.47
CA ASN A 27 29.15 11.73 0.54
C ASN A 27 28.86 10.40 -0.17
N SER A 28 27.59 9.97 -0.21
CA SER A 28 27.25 8.69 -0.87
C SER A 28 27.45 8.76 -2.38
N THR A 29 28.09 7.73 -2.93
CA THR A 29 28.28 7.59 -4.38
C THR A 29 26.97 7.31 -5.11
N ILE A 30 26.97 7.47 -6.43
CA ILE A 30 25.79 7.18 -7.27
C ILE A 30 25.37 5.71 -7.11
N ASP A 31 26.32 4.78 -7.06
CA ASP A 31 26.03 3.35 -6.91
C ASP A 31 25.46 3.02 -5.52
N GLU A 32 25.98 3.65 -4.46
CA GLU A 32 25.43 3.51 -3.12
C GLU A 32 23.99 4.03 -3.04
N LYS A 33 23.70 5.19 -3.64
CA LYS A 33 22.34 5.74 -3.72
C LYS A 33 21.41 4.81 -4.49
N LYS A 34 21.88 4.21 -5.58
CA LYS A 34 21.10 3.23 -6.37
C LYS A 34 20.79 1.98 -5.55
N GLN A 35 21.77 1.45 -4.82
CA GLN A 35 21.57 0.30 -3.94
C GLN A 35 20.61 0.62 -2.79
N LEU A 36 20.75 1.79 -2.17
CA LEU A 36 19.83 2.28 -1.15
C LEU A 36 18.40 2.39 -1.68
N GLY A 37 18.21 2.94 -2.90
CA GLY A 37 16.90 2.99 -3.54
C GLY A 37 16.25 1.63 -3.72
N ASN A 38 17.02 0.63 -4.17
CA ASN A 38 16.54 -0.74 -4.28
C ASN A 38 16.13 -1.35 -2.93
N GLU A 39 16.90 -1.09 -1.87
CA GLU A 39 16.57 -1.54 -0.53
C GLU A 39 15.32 -0.87 0.03
N LEU A 40 15.16 0.43 -0.17
CA LEU A 40 13.98 1.19 0.25
C LEU A 40 12.73 0.69 -0.48
N HIS A 41 12.81 0.47 -1.80
CA HIS A 41 11.75 -0.17 -2.59
C HIS A 41 11.36 -1.53 -2.01
N LYS A 42 12.33 -2.40 -1.75
CA LYS A 42 12.09 -3.74 -1.21
C LYS A 42 11.43 -3.69 0.17
N LYS A 43 11.92 -2.83 1.07
CA LYS A 43 11.34 -2.64 2.41
C LYS A 43 9.91 -2.11 2.33
N TRP A 44 9.67 -1.09 1.50
CA TRP A 44 8.33 -0.54 1.30
C TRP A 44 7.35 -1.57 0.75
N LYS A 45 7.77 -2.33 -0.28
CA LYS A 45 6.97 -3.42 -0.83
C LYS A 45 6.61 -4.43 0.25
N ASN A 46 7.58 -4.92 1.02
CA ASN A 46 7.33 -5.89 2.08
C ASN A 46 6.36 -5.36 3.15
N MET A 47 6.52 -4.10 3.56
CA MET A 47 5.61 -3.46 4.52
C MET A 47 4.18 -3.38 3.98
N ARG A 48 4.02 -2.93 2.73
CA ARG A 48 2.71 -2.80 2.08
C ARG A 48 2.05 -4.15 1.85
N ASP A 49 2.81 -5.17 1.42
CA ASP A 49 2.30 -6.51 1.17
C ASP A 49 1.83 -7.17 2.48
N ASN A 50 2.59 -7.01 3.56
CA ASN A 50 2.17 -7.48 4.89
C ASN A 50 0.92 -6.75 5.39
N PHE A 51 0.88 -5.41 5.25
CA PHE A 51 -0.30 -4.62 5.62
C PHE A 51 -1.54 -5.03 4.81
N SER A 52 -1.40 -5.19 3.49
CA SER A 52 -2.49 -5.63 2.62
C SER A 52 -3.02 -7.00 3.03
N ARG A 53 -2.15 -7.97 3.32
CA ARG A 53 -2.57 -9.29 3.81
C ARG A 53 -3.33 -9.20 5.14
N ASP A 54 -2.84 -8.41 6.08
CA ASP A 54 -3.46 -8.25 7.40
C ASP A 54 -4.84 -7.59 7.27
N ILE A 55 -4.96 -6.52 6.47
CA ILE A 55 -6.23 -5.81 6.31
C ILE A 55 -7.29 -6.65 5.59
N HIS A 56 -6.90 -7.44 4.59
CA HIS A 56 -7.80 -8.37 3.92
C HIS A 56 -8.24 -9.53 4.83
N GLN A 57 -7.38 -9.97 5.75
CA GLN A 57 -7.72 -10.98 6.76
C GLN A 57 -8.64 -10.42 7.86
N ARG A 58 -8.44 -9.16 8.29
CA ARG A 58 -9.34 -8.48 9.23
C ARG A 58 -10.73 -8.24 8.66
N LYS A 59 -10.84 -7.96 7.37
CA LYS A 59 -12.11 -7.77 6.67
C LYS A 59 -12.86 -9.10 6.41
N GLY A 60 -12.53 -10.14 7.17
CA GLY A 60 -12.91 -11.54 6.93
C GLY A 60 -14.38 -11.77 6.58
N LYS A 61 -14.60 -12.76 5.72
CA LYS A 61 -15.91 -13.33 5.34
C LYS A 61 -16.65 -13.81 6.60
N SER A 62 -17.96 -13.62 6.65
CA SER A 62 -18.84 -14.11 7.72
C SER A 62 -18.50 -15.55 8.10
N GLY A 63 -18.07 -15.77 9.35
CA GLY A 63 -17.82 -17.11 9.91
C GLY A 63 -16.35 -17.50 10.20
N ALA A 64 -15.36 -16.66 9.91
CA ALA A 64 -13.97 -16.96 10.29
C ALA A 64 -13.71 -16.70 11.78
N GLY A 65 -13.24 -17.73 12.52
CA GLY A 65 -12.86 -17.63 13.93
C GLY A 65 -11.84 -16.50 14.19
N ALA A 66 -11.94 -15.89 15.37
CA ALA A 66 -11.24 -14.65 15.74
C ALA A 66 -9.76 -14.61 15.30
N TYR A 67 -9.42 -13.62 14.47
CA TYR A 67 -8.06 -13.39 13.99
C TYR A 67 -7.12 -13.02 15.15
N ARG A 68 -6.26 -13.96 15.56
CA ARG A 68 -5.33 -13.80 16.70
C ARG A 68 -3.88 -13.58 16.24
N LYS A 69 -3.63 -12.63 15.35
CA LYS A 69 -2.24 -12.17 15.10
C LYS A 69 -1.97 -10.87 15.83
N ALA A 70 -0.85 -10.83 16.54
CA ALA A 70 -0.36 -9.62 17.18
C ALA A 70 -0.25 -8.52 16.11
N PRO A 71 -0.81 -7.31 16.35
CA PRO A 71 -0.71 -6.23 15.38
C PRO A 71 0.77 -5.92 15.17
N CYS A 72 1.27 -6.13 13.94
CA CYS A 72 2.58 -5.62 13.57
C CYS A 72 2.56 -4.11 13.82
N VAL A 73 3.49 -3.58 14.63
CA VAL A 73 3.48 -2.17 15.10
C VAL A 73 3.40 -1.18 13.93
N TYR A 74 3.95 -1.57 12.78
CA TYR A 74 3.92 -0.77 11.55
C TYR A 74 2.51 -0.67 10.91
N ILE A 75 1.59 -1.59 11.21
CA ILE A 75 0.22 -1.58 10.65
C ILE A 75 -0.54 -0.35 11.11
N GLN A 76 -0.40 0.07 12.37
CA GLN A 76 -1.07 1.27 12.88
C GLN A 76 -0.62 2.51 12.10
N ARG A 77 0.69 2.61 11.81
CA ARG A 77 1.26 3.73 11.05
C ARG A 77 0.90 3.68 9.55
N LEU A 78 0.47 2.53 9.05
CA LEU A 78 0.07 2.33 7.64
C LEU A 78 -1.45 2.40 7.44
N GLN A 79 -2.24 2.72 8.48
CA GLN A 79 -3.70 2.82 8.38
C GLN A 79 -4.17 3.83 7.33
N PHE A 80 -3.40 4.88 7.04
CA PHE A 80 -3.72 5.84 5.97
C PHE A 80 -3.72 5.21 4.57
N LEU A 81 -3.09 4.04 4.37
CA LEU A 81 -3.10 3.31 3.10
C LEU A 81 -4.35 2.44 2.92
N THR A 82 -5.22 2.35 3.94
CA THR A 82 -6.42 1.49 3.92
C THR A 82 -7.28 1.78 2.69
N ASP A 83 -7.54 3.06 2.39
CA ASP A 83 -8.41 3.49 1.29
C ASP A 83 -7.80 3.24 -0.09
N LEU A 84 -6.47 3.12 -0.16
CA LEU A 84 -5.74 2.80 -1.39
C LEU A 84 -5.68 1.29 -1.65
N ILE A 85 -5.73 0.47 -0.59
CA ILE A 85 -5.48 -0.98 -0.65
C ILE A 85 -6.79 -1.77 -0.66
N LEU A 86 -7.81 -1.31 0.07
CA LEU A 86 -9.11 -1.95 0.05
C LEU A 86 -9.91 -1.45 -1.17
N PRO A 87 -10.43 -2.35 -2.03
CA PRO A 87 -11.37 -1.94 -3.06
C PRO A 87 -12.60 -1.30 -2.41
N ARG A 88 -13.03 -0.16 -2.98
CA ARG A 88 -14.30 0.49 -2.65
C ARG A 88 -15.40 -0.56 -2.80
N GLN A 89 -16.22 -0.75 -1.75
CA GLN A 89 -17.40 -1.61 -1.80
C GLN A 89 -18.25 -1.15 -2.99
N THR A 90 -18.30 -1.94 -4.06
CA THR A 90 -19.28 -1.74 -5.13
C THR A 90 -20.57 -2.39 -4.65
N THR A 91 -21.61 -1.59 -4.44
CA THR A 91 -22.97 -2.11 -4.26
C THR A 91 -23.35 -2.85 -5.54
N SER A 92 -23.54 -4.17 -5.46
CA SER A 92 -24.09 -4.94 -6.58
C SER A 92 -25.55 -4.49 -6.77
N SER A 93 -25.89 -3.90 -7.91
CA SER A 93 -27.25 -3.44 -8.22
C SER A 93 -28.19 -4.57 -8.67
N LEU A 94 -27.93 -5.83 -8.26
CA LEU A 94 -28.73 -6.99 -8.64
C LEU A 94 -29.64 -7.40 -7.48
N ASP A 95 -30.65 -6.58 -7.18
CA ASP A 95 -31.78 -6.97 -6.32
C ASP A 95 -32.99 -6.06 -6.63
N ASN A 96 -33.48 -6.06 -7.88
CA ASN A 96 -34.81 -5.50 -8.15
C ASN A 96 -35.47 -5.95 -9.48
N GLU A 97 -35.57 -7.25 -9.78
CA GLU A 97 -36.45 -7.72 -10.88
C GLU A 97 -37.14 -9.06 -10.56
N TYR A 98 -37.73 -9.21 -9.37
CA TYR A 98 -38.75 -10.24 -9.13
C TYR A 98 -39.81 -9.71 -8.17
N SER A 99 -40.68 -8.82 -8.66
CA SER A 99 -42.03 -8.58 -8.13
C SER A 99 -42.82 -7.65 -9.06
N SER A 100 -43.51 -8.25 -10.04
CA SER A 100 -44.92 -7.96 -10.42
C SER A 100 -45.34 -8.91 -11.53
#